data_AF-A0A243RFS2-F1
#
_entry.id   AF-A0A243RFS2-F1
#
_cell.length_a   1.000
_cell.length_b   1.000
_cell.length_c   1.000
_cell.angle_alpha   90.00
_cell.angle_beta   90.00
_cell.angle_gamma   90.00
#
_symmetry.space_group_name_H-M   'P 1'
#
loop_
_entity.id
_entity.type
_entity.pdbx_description
1 polymer ?
#
loop_
_entity_poly.entity_id
_entity_poly.type
_entity_poly.pdbx_seq_one_letter_code
_entity_poly.pdbx_strand_id
1 'polypeptide(L)'
;MATQVRATANAQRGSSFLRIAIALQTLTIFLQAVSAGLLLTSSYGETLHSAGARVMYAASMLYLLAAVLAWKPGGGSPRPVWHASGFLVLASVQVVVGIAHVPSVHLPLGVLMFGLSVLALARR
;
A
#
# COMPACT_ATOMS: atom_id res chain seq x y z
N MET A 1 -4.02 -32.80 17.82
CA MET A 1 -5.08 -31.77 17.90
C MET A 1 -4.53 -30.36 18.14
N ALA A 2 -3.72 -30.10 19.17
CA ALA A 2 -3.21 -28.75 19.51
C ALA A 2 -2.37 -28.06 18.40
N THR A 3 -1.57 -28.79 17.64
CA THR A 3 -0.77 -28.27 16.51
C THR A 3 -1.63 -27.80 15.33
N GLN A 4 -2.75 -28.48 15.08
CA GLN A 4 -3.67 -28.16 13.99
C GLN A 4 -4.46 -26.87 14.29
N VAL A 5 -4.87 -26.68 15.56
CA VAL A 5 -5.54 -25.45 16.04
C VAL A 5 -4.61 -24.22 15.95
N ARG A 6 -3.31 -24.40 16.23
CA ARG A 6 -2.33 -23.32 16.11
C ARG A 6 -2.07 -22.93 14.64
N ALA A 7 -2.07 -23.91 13.73
CA ALA A 7 -1.90 -23.69 12.30
C ALA A 7 -3.09 -22.92 11.70
N THR A 8 -4.33 -23.29 12.05
CA THR A 8 -5.54 -22.59 11.57
C THR A 8 -5.60 -21.16 12.11
N ALA A 9 -5.31 -20.94 13.40
CA ALA A 9 -5.28 -19.60 14.00
C ALA A 9 -4.22 -18.67 13.36
N ASN A 10 -3.07 -19.22 12.93
CA ASN A 10 -2.05 -18.45 12.23
C ASN A 10 -2.46 -18.13 10.78
N ALA A 11 -3.10 -19.06 10.08
CA ALA A 11 -3.62 -18.82 8.73
C ALA A 11 -4.72 -17.74 8.73
N GLN A 12 -5.64 -17.78 9.71
CA GLN A 12 -6.68 -16.77 9.88
C GLN A 12 -6.10 -15.38 10.20
N ARG A 13 -5.12 -15.31 11.12
CA ARG A 13 -4.44 -14.03 11.43
C ARG A 13 -3.69 -13.47 10.23
N GLY A 14 -3.00 -14.32 9.45
CA GLY A 14 -2.32 -13.91 8.22
C GLY A 14 -3.30 -13.38 7.17
N SER A 15 -4.47 -13.99 7.03
CA SER A 15 -5.52 -13.54 6.11
C SER A 15 -6.12 -12.19 6.53
N SER A 16 -6.49 -12.04 7.80
CA SER A 16 -7.04 -10.77 8.33
C SER A 16 -6.04 -9.62 8.21
N PHE A 17 -4.76 -9.88 8.51
CA PHE A 17 -3.71 -8.89 8.36
C PHE A 17 -3.56 -8.42 6.91
N LEU A 18 -3.55 -9.37 5.96
CA LEU A 18 -3.46 -9.05 4.54
C LEU A 18 -4.67 -8.26 4.04
N ARG A 19 -5.87 -8.58 4.54
CA ARG A 19 -7.10 -7.84 4.22
C ARG A 19 -7.03 -6.40 4.73
N ILE A 20 -6.59 -6.19 5.97
CA ILE A 20 -6.40 -4.85 6.55
C ILE A 20 -5.35 -4.07 5.78
N ALA A 21 -4.21 -4.69 5.44
CA ALA A 21 -3.14 -4.04 4.68
C ALA A 21 -3.64 -3.57 3.30
N ILE A 22 -4.35 -4.42 2.57
CA ILE A 22 -4.92 -4.06 1.25
C ILE A 22 -5.97 -2.95 1.41
N ALA A 23 -6.83 -3.00 2.43
CA ALA A 23 -7.83 -1.97 2.67
C ALA A 23 -7.18 -0.61 2.96
N LEU A 24 -6.17 -0.58 3.84
CA LEU A 24 -5.40 0.63 4.14
C LEU A 24 -4.69 1.16 2.89
N GLN A 25 -4.02 0.29 2.13
CA GLN A 25 -3.39 0.69 0.88
C GLN A 25 -4.39 1.27 -0.11
N THR A 26 -5.54 0.62 -0.29
CA THR A 26 -6.63 1.08 -1.17
C THR A 26 -7.11 2.46 -0.76
N LEU A 27 -7.36 2.66 0.54
CA LEU A 27 -7.76 3.95 1.10
C LEU A 27 -6.70 5.02 0.87
N THR A 28 -5.42 4.68 1.04
CA THR A 28 -4.33 5.65 0.87
C THR A 28 -4.18 6.09 -0.59
N ILE A 29 -4.28 5.16 -1.54
CA ILE A 29 -4.25 5.47 -2.97
C ILE A 29 -5.49 6.30 -3.35
N PHE A 30 -6.66 5.98 -2.80
CA PHE A 30 -7.87 6.77 -3.00
C PHE A 30 -7.71 8.22 -2.53
N LEU A 31 -7.24 8.41 -1.30
CA LEU A 31 -6.98 9.75 -0.74
C LEU A 31 -5.94 10.51 -1.58
N GLN A 32 -4.97 9.81 -2.17
CA GLN A 32 -4.02 10.41 -3.10
C GLN A 32 -4.64 10.85 -4.43
N ALA A 33 -5.56 10.05 -4.98
CA ALA A 33 -6.30 10.44 -6.17
C ALA A 33 -7.18 11.67 -5.90
N VAL A 34 -7.83 11.74 -4.74
CA VAL A 34 -8.62 12.90 -4.31
C VAL A 34 -7.72 14.13 -4.14
N SER A 35 -6.58 14.00 -3.45
CA SER A 35 -5.65 15.12 -3.25
C SER A 35 -5.01 15.60 -4.56
N ALA A 36 -4.76 14.70 -5.52
CA ALA A 36 -4.31 15.07 -6.85
C ALA A 36 -5.37 15.89 -7.61
N GLY A 37 -6.66 15.54 -7.47
CA GLY A 37 -7.76 16.37 -7.99
C GLY A 37 -7.82 17.75 -7.32
N LEU A 38 -7.56 17.82 -6.01
CA LEU A 38 -7.48 19.09 -5.27
C LEU A 38 -6.25 19.92 -5.69
N LEU A 39 -5.11 19.29 -6.00
CA LEU A 39 -3.92 19.96 -6.53
C LEU A 39 -4.23 20.74 -7.80
N LEU A 40 -5.12 20.22 -8.65
CA LEU A 40 -5.54 20.88 -9.90
C LEU A 40 -6.56 22.01 -9.70
N THR A 41 -7.20 22.11 -8.52
CA THR A 41 -8.40 22.95 -8.31
C THR A 41 -8.31 23.88 -7.10
N SER A 42 -7.30 23.72 -6.24
CA SER A 42 -7.18 24.46 -4.98
C SER A 42 -5.73 24.84 -4.66
N SER A 43 -5.55 25.99 -4.01
CA SER A 43 -4.22 26.51 -3.63
C SER A 43 -3.49 25.67 -2.57
N TYR A 44 -4.22 24.92 -1.75
CA TYR A 44 -3.65 24.05 -0.71
C TYR A 44 -3.48 22.59 -1.18
N GLY A 45 -3.90 22.27 -2.41
CA GLY A 45 -3.91 20.90 -2.92
C GLY A 45 -2.50 20.30 -3.06
N GLU A 46 -1.52 21.10 -3.48
CA GLU A 46 -0.11 20.66 -3.55
C GLU A 46 0.41 20.23 -2.17
N THR A 47 0.16 21.02 -1.13
CA THR A 47 0.57 20.72 0.24
C THR A 47 -0.06 19.41 0.73
N LEU A 48 -1.37 19.23 0.53
CA LEU A 48 -2.06 18.00 0.93
C LEU A 48 -1.55 16.78 0.16
N HIS A 49 -1.37 16.92 -1.14
CA HIS A 49 -0.90 15.83 -2.01
C HIS A 49 0.51 15.41 -1.62
N SER A 50 1.44 16.36 -1.47
CA SER A 50 2.83 16.13 -1.08
C SER A 50 2.95 15.55 0.33
N ALA A 51 2.22 16.10 1.31
CA ALA A 51 2.21 15.59 2.68
C ALA A 51 1.68 14.15 2.72
N GLY A 52 0.56 13.89 2.04
CA GLY A 52 0.01 12.55 1.92
C GLY A 52 0.99 11.57 1.27
N ALA A 53 1.78 12.02 0.29
CA ALA A 53 2.68 11.14 -0.45
C ALA A 53 3.83 10.68 0.46
N ARG A 54 4.35 11.60 1.29
CA ARG A 54 5.36 11.30 2.31
C ARG A 54 4.82 10.35 3.39
N VAL A 55 3.60 10.58 3.87
CA VAL A 55 2.95 9.71 4.86
C VAL A 55 2.76 8.30 4.29
N MET A 56 2.23 8.17 3.07
CA MET A 56 2.08 6.89 2.38
C MET A 56 3.43 6.18 2.21
N TYR A 57 4.45 6.90 1.76
CA TYR A 57 5.78 6.34 1.54
C TYR A 57 6.41 5.84 2.84
N ALA A 58 6.38 6.65 3.91
CA ALA A 58 6.86 6.26 5.23
C ALA A 58 6.10 5.04 5.78
N ALA A 59 4.78 5.01 5.65
CA ALA A 59 3.97 3.86 6.04
C ALA A 59 4.33 2.58 5.26
N SER A 60 4.65 2.72 3.97
CA SER A 60 5.10 1.61 3.11
C SER A 60 6.44 1.05 3.58
N MET A 61 7.38 1.91 3.94
CA MET A 61 8.68 1.51 4.51
C MET A 61 8.50 0.80 5.86
N LEU A 62 7.65 1.34 6.73
CA LEU A 62 7.33 0.70 8.02
C LEU A 62 6.67 -0.67 7.82
N TYR A 63 5.77 -0.80 6.85
CA TYR A 63 5.13 -2.08 6.54
C TYR A 63 6.16 -3.11 6.04
N LEU A 64 7.08 -2.71 5.13
CA LEU A 64 8.15 -3.58 4.68
C LEU A 64 9.06 -4.01 5.83
N LEU A 65 9.45 -3.08 6.71
CA LEU A 65 10.26 -3.39 7.88
C LEU A 65 9.55 -4.41 8.79
N ALA A 66 8.27 -4.19 9.10
CA ALA A 66 7.48 -5.11 9.90
C ALA A 66 7.37 -6.49 9.23
N ALA A 67 7.18 -6.56 7.91
CA ALA A 67 7.12 -7.80 7.16
C ALA A 67 8.47 -8.57 7.19
N VAL A 68 9.59 -7.86 7.05
CA VAL A 68 10.94 -8.44 7.12
C VAL A 68 11.24 -8.97 8.52
N LEU A 69 10.89 -8.21 9.56
CA LEU A 69 11.05 -8.63 10.96
C LEU A 69 10.16 -9.84 11.30
N ALA A 70 8.96 -9.93 10.74
CA ALA A 70 8.11 -11.11 10.92
C ALA A 70 8.66 -12.36 10.20
N TRP A 71 9.39 -12.18 9.09
CA TRP A 71 9.98 -13.28 8.32
C TRP A 71 11.32 -13.77 8.90
N LYS A 72 12.34 -12.92 8.95
CA LYS A 72 13.74 -13.35 9.17
C LYS A 72 14.00 -13.84 10.61
N PRO A 73 13.69 -13.09 11.67
CA PRO A 73 13.76 -13.61 13.05
C PRO A 73 12.49 -14.33 13.51
N GLY A 74 11.31 -14.02 12.94
CA GLY A 74 10.02 -14.58 13.37
C GLY A 74 9.62 -15.93 12.77
N GLY A 75 10.36 -16.44 11.78
CA GLY A 75 10.05 -17.71 11.10
C GLY A 75 8.76 -17.69 10.28
N GLY A 76 8.20 -16.51 9.99
CA GLY A 76 6.97 -16.33 9.21
C GLY A 76 7.14 -16.63 7.72
N SER A 77 6.04 -16.61 6.96
CA SER A 77 6.09 -16.76 5.49
C SER A 77 6.74 -15.52 4.83
N PRO A 78 7.52 -15.68 3.73
CA PRO A 78 8.09 -14.54 3.00
C PRO A 78 7.06 -13.77 2.14
N ARG A 79 5.83 -14.28 1.98
CA ARG A 79 4.80 -13.66 1.13
C ARG A 79 4.49 -12.18 1.46
N PRO A 80 4.36 -11.75 2.73
CA PRO A 80 4.12 -10.36 3.07
C PRO A 80 5.29 -9.44 2.65
N VAL A 81 6.52 -9.95 2.67
CA VAL A 81 7.71 -9.19 2.24
C VAL A 81 7.63 -8.88 0.75
N TRP A 82 7.22 -9.85 -0.08
CA TRP A 82 7.04 -9.62 -1.52
C TRP A 82 5.95 -8.58 -1.81
N HIS A 83 4.82 -8.65 -1.11
CA HIS A 83 3.75 -7.66 -1.25
C HIS A 83 4.20 -6.26 -0.83
N ALA A 84 4.84 -6.14 0.34
CA ALA A 84 5.34 -4.86 0.84
C ALA A 84 6.41 -4.27 -0.09
N SER A 85 7.30 -5.11 -0.63
CA SER A 85 8.35 -4.70 -1.57
C SER A 85 7.75 -4.22 -2.89
N GLY A 86 6.82 -4.98 -3.47
CA GLY A 86 6.14 -4.59 -4.71
C GLY A 86 5.37 -3.29 -4.56
N PHE A 87 4.69 -3.10 -3.42
CA PHE A 87 4.00 -1.84 -3.14
C PHE A 87 4.98 -0.68 -2.98
N LEU A 88 6.07 -0.85 -2.24
CA LEU A 88 7.09 0.19 -2.07
C LEU A 88 7.69 0.61 -3.42
N VAL A 89 8.00 -0.35 -4.30
CA VAL A 89 8.49 -0.05 -5.66
C VAL A 89 7.47 0.77 -6.46
N LEU A 90 6.20 0.35 -6.49
CA LEU A 90 5.15 1.09 -7.17
C LEU A 90 4.97 2.50 -6.59
N ALA A 91 5.03 2.64 -5.26
CA ALA A 91 4.96 3.91 -4.57
C ALA A 91 6.17 4.80 -4.91
N SER A 92 7.39 4.26 -4.98
CA SER A 92 8.58 5.00 -5.42
C SER A 92 8.43 5.51 -6.85
N VAL A 93 7.96 4.67 -7.78
CA VAL A 93 7.69 5.08 -9.16
C VAL A 93 6.65 6.21 -9.18
N GLN A 94 5.57 6.08 -8.40
CA GLN A 94 4.56 7.12 -8.30
C GLN A 94 5.13 8.46 -7.81
N VAL A 95 5.95 8.44 -6.76
CA VAL A 95 6.60 9.64 -6.22
C VAL A 95 7.53 10.26 -7.25
N VAL A 96 8.37 9.47 -7.93
CA VAL A 96 9.31 9.98 -8.94
C VAL A 96 8.58 10.63 -10.11
N VAL A 97 7.57 9.95 -10.67
CA VAL A 97 6.79 10.47 -11.80
C VAL A 97 5.97 11.71 -11.38
N GLY A 98 5.47 11.74 -10.15
CA GLY A 98 4.77 12.90 -9.58
C GLY A 98 5.68 14.12 -9.43
N ILE A 99 6.89 13.94 -8.86
CA ILE A 99 7.90 15.00 -8.76
C ILE A 99 8.37 15.47 -10.14
N ALA A 100 8.44 14.56 -11.12
CA ALA A 100 8.77 14.91 -12.50
C ALA A 100 7.63 15.64 -13.24
N HIS A 101 6.47 15.84 -12.61
CA HIS A 101 5.31 16.52 -13.19
C HIS A 101 4.86 15.90 -14.51
N VAL A 102 4.81 14.56 -14.58
CA VAL A 102 4.32 13.81 -15.76
C VAL A 102 2.93 13.22 -15.47
N PRO A 103 1.87 14.05 -15.47
CA PRO A 103 0.52 13.62 -15.08
C PRO A 103 -0.06 12.55 -16.00
N SER A 104 0.35 12.53 -17.27
CA SER A 104 -0.04 11.51 -18.26
C SER A 104 0.38 10.09 -17.87
N VAL A 105 1.35 9.92 -16.98
CA VAL A 105 1.78 8.62 -16.44
C VAL A 105 1.37 8.47 -14.98
N HIS A 106 1.57 9.51 -14.17
CA HIS A 106 1.28 9.52 -12.73
C HIS A 106 -0.19 9.16 -12.44
N LEU A 107 -1.13 9.84 -13.10
CA LEU A 107 -2.57 9.67 -12.84
C LEU A 107 -3.06 8.28 -13.28
N PRO A 108 -2.84 7.83 -14.53
CA PRO A 108 -3.32 6.51 -14.96
C PRO A 108 -2.73 5.37 -14.12
N LEU A 109 -1.45 5.45 -13.76
CA LEU A 109 -0.83 4.46 -12.88
C LEU A 109 -1.51 4.43 -11.51
N GLY A 110 -1.88 5.60 -10.96
CA GLY A 110 -2.52 5.71 -9.65
C GLY A 110 -3.92 5.10 -9.66
N VAL A 111 -4.69 5.40 -10.70
CA VAL A 111 -6.03 4.82 -10.94
C VAL A 111 -5.95 3.31 -11.13
N LEU A 112 -4.97 2.81 -11.90
CA LEU A 112 -4.76 1.38 -12.09
C LEU A 112 -4.45 0.69 -10.76
N MET A 113 -3.52 1.24 -9.97
CA MET A 113 -3.17 0.70 -8.66
C MET A 113 -4.37 0.68 -7.71
N PHE A 114 -5.20 1.73 -7.72
CA PHE A 114 -6.45 1.76 -6.95
C PHE A 114 -7.41 0.66 -7.39
N GLY A 115 -7.70 0.56 -8.69
CA GLY A 115 -8.62 -0.45 -9.24
C GLY A 115 -8.18 -1.89 -8.94
N LEU A 116 -6.88 -2.18 -9.09
CA LEU A 116 -6.32 -3.49 -8.74
C LEU A 116 -6.43 -3.79 -7.24
N SER A 117 -6.26 -2.78 -6.39
CA SER A 117 -6.36 -2.93 -4.93
C SER A 117 -7.81 -3.15 -4.49
N VAL A 118 -8.78 -2.46 -5.10
CA VAL A 118 -10.22 -2.71 -4.92
C VAL A 118 -10.59 -4.12 -5.38
N LEU A 119 -10.15 -4.52 -6.57
CA LEU A 119 -10.41 -5.88 -7.09
C LEU A 119 -9.83 -6.94 -6.15
N ALA A 120 -8.62 -6.73 -5.64
CA ALA A 120 -7.99 -7.62 -4.67
C ALA A 120 -8.73 -7.66 -3.33
N LEU A 121 -9.33 -6.55 -2.90
CA LEU A 121 -10.15 -6.49 -1.68
C LEU A 121 -11.50 -7.20 -1.87
N ALA A 122 -12.13 -7.05 -3.03
CA ALA A 122 -13.43 -7.65 -3.35
C ALA A 122 -13.36 -9.18 -3.56
N ARG A 123 -12.19 -9.70 -3.96
CA ARG A 123 -11.97 -11.14 -4.22
C ARG A 123 -11.54 -11.95 -2.99
N ARG A 124 -11.54 -11.36 -1.80
CA ARG A 124 -11.14 -12.01 -0.53
C ARG A 124 -12.34 -12.23 0.37
#